data_AF-A0A4S0IVF0-F1
#
_entry.id   AF-A0A4S0IVF0-F1
#
_cell.length_a   1.000
_cell.length_b   1.000
_cell.length_c   1.000
_cell.angle_alpha   90.00
_cell.angle_beta   90.00
_cell.angle_gamma   90.00
#
_symmetry.space_group_name_H-M   'P 1'
#
loop_
_entity.id
_entity.type
_entity.pdbx_description
1 polymer ?
#
loop_
_entity_poly.entity_id
_entity_poly.type
_entity_poly.pdbx_seq_one_letter_code
_entity_poly.pdbx_strand_id
1 'polypeptide(L)'
;MLAKIEFPLLLAGLVIAGGLWGFEELMEVARATTPHAFDTEILLAFRHAGQPDSPIGPLWLQSAVRDITALGSTSVLVLITTATIVYLLLIRRPGTALFVFAAIAGGQVLS
;
A
#
# COMPACT_ATOMS: atom_id res chain seq x y z
N MET A 1 23.83 -28.23 -6.75
CA MET A 1 22.49 -27.97 -6.17
C MET A 1 22.51 -26.76 -5.22
N LEU A 2 23.60 -26.49 -4.49
CA LEU A 2 23.75 -25.31 -3.61
C LEU A 2 23.69 -23.95 -4.33
N ALA A 3 24.38 -23.78 -5.47
CA ALA A 3 24.41 -22.51 -6.21
C ALA A 3 23.03 -22.02 -6.72
N LYS A 4 22.04 -22.92 -6.86
CA LYS A 4 20.68 -22.56 -7.28
C LYS A 4 19.83 -21.97 -6.15
N ILE A 5 20.21 -22.16 -4.88
CA ILE A 5 19.50 -21.62 -3.71
C ILE A 5 20.12 -20.27 -3.28
N GLU A 6 21.43 -20.11 -3.48
CA GLU A 6 22.15 -18.87 -3.23
C GLU A 6 21.66 -17.72 -4.13
N PHE A 7 21.43 -17.99 -5.42
CA PHE A 7 20.99 -16.94 -6.35
C PHE A 7 19.61 -16.34 -6.00
N PRO A 8 18.54 -17.13 -5.74
CA PRO A 8 17.26 -16.60 -5.26
C PRO A 8 17.37 -15.84 -3.94
N LEU A 9 18.21 -16.32 -3.03
CA LEU A 9 18.41 -15.67 -1.72
C LEU A 9 19.10 -14.31 -1.88
N LEU A 10 20.16 -14.25 -2.69
CA LEU A 10 20.87 -13.01 -3.00
C LEU A 10 19.95 -12.03 -3.75
N LEU A 11 19.15 -12.53 -4.69
CA LEU A 11 18.17 -11.72 -5.41
C LEU A 11 17.10 -11.16 -4.45
N ALA A 12 16.55 -11.99 -3.56
CA ALA A 12 15.59 -11.53 -2.55
C ALA A 12 16.21 -10.47 -1.63
N GLY A 13 17.44 -10.67 -1.18
CA GLY A 13 18.18 -9.70 -0.38
C GLY A 13 18.39 -8.38 -1.12
N LEU A 14 18.77 -8.44 -2.40
CA LEU A 14 18.95 -7.26 -3.24
C LEU A 14 17.63 -6.50 -3.47
N VAL A 15 16.52 -7.21 -3.67
CA VAL A 15 15.18 -6.60 -3.80
C VAL A 15 14.77 -5.91 -2.51
N ILE A 16 14.99 -6.54 -1.35
CA ILE A 16 14.68 -5.93 -0.05
C ILE A 16 15.55 -4.69 0.18
N ALA A 17 16.86 -4.79 -0.02
CA ALA A 17 17.79 -3.69 0.16
C ALA A 17 17.48 -2.51 -0.78
N GLY A 18 17.26 -2.81 -2.07
CA GLY A 18 16.88 -1.80 -3.06
C GLY A 18 15.52 -1.16 -2.77
N GLY A 19 14.55 -1.95 -2.29
CA GLY A 19 13.24 -1.44 -1.88
C GLY A 19 13.31 -0.51 -0.67
N LEU A 20 14.10 -0.87 0.35
CA LEU A 20 14.31 -0.05 1.54
C LEU A 20 15.05 1.25 1.20
N TRP A 21 16.11 1.17 0.41
CA TRP A 21 16.86 2.35 -0.04
C TRP A 21 16.00 3.27 -0.91
N GLY A 22 15.26 2.71 -1.86
CA GLY A 22 14.33 3.49 -2.68
C GLY A 22 13.21 4.15 -1.87
N PHE A 23 12.72 3.49 -0.82
CA PHE A 23 11.74 4.06 0.09
C PHE A 23 12.33 5.21 0.92
N GLU A 24 13.56 5.07 1.42
CA GLU A 24 14.28 6.13 2.13
C GLU A 24 14.47 7.37 1.26
N GLU A 25 14.93 7.20 0.02
CA GLU A 25 15.09 8.28 -0.95
C GLU A 25 13.76 8.98 -1.23
N LEU A 26 12.69 8.20 -1.44
CA LEU A 26 11.34 8.74 -1.60
C LEU A 26 10.88 9.55 -0.38
N MET A 27 11.18 9.09 0.83
CA MET A 27 10.86 9.80 2.07
C MET A 27 11.68 11.08 2.24
N GLU A 28 12.94 11.10 1.81
CA GLU A 28 13.74 12.32 1.77
C GLU A 28 13.17 13.33 0.79
N VAL A 29 12.85 12.90 -0.43
CA VAL A 29 12.18 13.72 -1.44
C VAL A 29 10.87 14.24 -0.86
N ALA A 30 9.97 13.40 -0.35
CA ALA A 30 8.66 13.81 0.17
C ALA A 30 8.72 14.87 1.29
N ARG A 31 9.83 14.97 2.03
CA ARG A 31 10.04 16.00 3.06
C ARG A 31 10.61 17.31 2.52
N ALA A 32 11.13 17.33 1.29
CA ALA A 32 11.65 18.54 0.67
C ALA A 32 10.50 19.50 0.26
N THR A 33 10.80 20.80 0.19
CA THR A 33 9.81 21.83 -0.15
C THR A 33 9.35 21.77 -1.61
N THR A 34 10.21 21.31 -2.52
CA THR A 34 9.93 21.23 -3.97
C THR A 34 8.82 20.23 -4.34
N PRO A 35 8.75 18.99 -3.79
CA PRO A 35 7.63 18.08 -4.06
C PRO A 35 6.28 18.64 -3.66
N HIS A 36 6.21 19.47 -2.61
CA HIS A 36 4.94 20.04 -2.17
C HIS A 36 4.23 20.87 -3.26
N ALA A 37 4.98 21.61 -4.08
CA ALA A 37 4.41 22.38 -5.19
C ALA A 37 3.90 21.46 -6.30
N PHE A 38 4.70 20.44 -6.67
CA PHE A 38 4.34 19.47 -7.69
C PHE A 38 3.10 18.63 -7.30
N ASP A 39 3.05 18.13 -6.06
CA ASP A 39 1.90 17.39 -5.53
C ASP A 39 0.63 18.25 -5.57
N THR A 40 0.76 19.54 -5.21
CA THR A 40 -0.34 20.49 -5.24
C THR A 40 -0.83 20.75 -6.67
N GLU A 41 0.08 20.91 -7.63
CA GLU A 41 -0.28 21.07 -9.04
C GLU A 41 -1.03 19.86 -9.58
N ILE A 42 -0.57 18.64 -9.29
CA ILE A 42 -1.26 17.40 -9.67
C ILE A 42 -2.65 17.36 -9.03
N LEU A 43 -2.75 17.62 -7.72
CA LEU A 43 -4.03 17.59 -7.01
C LEU A 43 -5.02 18.63 -7.55
N LEU A 44 -4.54 19.81 -7.95
CA LEU A 44 -5.36 20.86 -8.55
C LEU A 44 -5.73 20.56 -10.00
N ALA A 45 -4.92 19.81 -10.75
CA ALA A 45 -5.25 19.38 -12.11
C ALA A 45 -6.53 18.54 -12.19
N PHE A 46 -6.92 17.88 -11.10
CA PHE A 46 -8.17 17.13 -10.97
C PHE A 46 -9.31 17.95 -10.35
N ARG A 47 -9.17 19.27 -10.15
CA ARG A 47 -10.16 20.14 -9.49
C ARG A 47 -10.50 21.35 -10.34
N HIS A 48 -11.71 21.86 -10.18
CA HIS A 48 -12.11 23.09 -10.84
C HIS A 48 -11.32 24.29 -10.29
N ALA A 49 -10.86 25.17 -11.17
CA ALA A 49 -10.14 26.38 -10.79
C ALA A 49 -10.99 27.24 -9.83
N GLY A 50 -10.42 27.59 -8.68
CA GLY A 50 -11.11 28.36 -7.64
C GLY A 50 -12.13 27.58 -6.80
N GLN A 51 -12.34 26.29 -7.06
CA GLN A 51 -13.23 25.41 -6.30
C GLN A 51 -12.51 24.11 -5.91
N PRO A 52 -11.64 24.14 -4.88
CA PRO A 52 -10.83 22.98 -4.50
C PRO A 52 -11.65 21.77 -4.03
N ASP A 53 -12.88 21.98 -3.57
CA ASP A 53 -13.78 20.90 -3.13
C ASP A 53 -14.55 20.25 -4.30
N SER A 54 -14.42 20.77 -5.53
CA SER A 54 -15.11 20.29 -6.72
C SER A 54 -14.17 19.51 -7.64
N PRO A 55 -14.14 18.17 -7.55
CA PRO A 55 -13.35 17.34 -8.47
C PRO A 55 -13.89 17.43 -9.91
N ILE A 56 -12.99 17.30 -10.88
CA ILE A 56 -13.32 17.24 -12.30
C ILE A 56 -13.77 15.81 -12.63
N GLY A 57 -14.95 15.67 -13.24
CA GLY A 57 -15.44 14.40 -13.77
C GLY A 57 -16.96 14.21 -13.62
N PRO A 58 -17.50 13.11 -14.14
CA PRO A 58 -18.90 12.75 -13.96
C PRO A 58 -19.23 12.45 -12.49
N LEU A 59 -20.47 12.72 -12.06
CA LEU A 59 -20.93 12.49 -10.67
C LEU A 59 -20.74 11.03 -10.20
N TRP A 60 -20.81 10.05 -11.10
CA TRP A 60 -20.61 8.64 -10.75
C TRP A 60 -19.15 8.33 -10.42
N LEU A 61 -18.18 9.05 -10.99
CA LEU A 61 -16.75 8.76 -10.81
C LEU A 61 -16.31 9.01 -9.38
N GLN A 62 -16.76 10.11 -8.78
CA GLN A 62 -16.45 10.43 -7.38
C GLN A 62 -16.95 9.35 -6.43
N SER A 63 -18.19 8.86 -6.64
CA SER A 63 -18.75 7.79 -5.82
C SER A 63 -18.00 6.47 -6.03
N ALA A 64 -17.67 6.12 -7.28
CA ALA A 64 -16.92 4.91 -7.59
C ALA A 64 -15.52 4.91 -6.95
N VAL A 65 -14.77 6.02 -7.06
CA VAL A 65 -13.45 6.13 -6.43
C VAL A 65 -13.56 6.09 -4.91
N ARG A 66 -14.56 6.76 -4.32
CA ARG A 66 -14.81 6.69 -2.87
C ARG A 66 -15.05 5.25 -2.42
N ASP A 67 -15.91 4.52 -3.10
CA ASP A 67 -16.26 3.14 -2.74
C ASP A 67 -15.05 2.19 -2.89
N ILE A 68 -14.21 2.39 -3.92
CA ILE A 68 -12.95 1.66 -4.08
C ILE A 68 -11.98 1.99 -2.95
N THR A 69 -11.80 3.26 -2.59
CA THR A 69 -10.90 3.66 -1.49
C THR A 69 -11.40 3.19 -0.13
N ALA A 70 -12.71 3.01 0.04
CA ALA A 70 -13.30 2.43 1.26
C ALA A 70 -12.84 0.99 1.52
N LEU A 71 -12.40 0.26 0.48
CA LEU A 71 -11.78 -1.07 0.65
C LEU A 71 -10.46 -1.01 1.44
N GLY A 72 -9.76 0.13 1.39
CA GLY A 72 -8.56 0.37 2.18
C GLY A 72 -8.83 0.78 3.63
N SER A 73 -10.09 0.91 4.05
CA SER A 73 -10.43 1.26 5.43
C SER A 73 -10.02 0.17 6.42
N THR A 74 -9.64 0.57 7.62
CA THR A 74 -9.26 -0.36 8.71
C THR A 74 -10.34 -1.40 8.96
N SER A 75 -11.61 -1.01 8.95
CA SER A 75 -12.73 -1.93 9.17
C SER A 75 -12.82 -3.02 8.10
N VAL A 76 -12.71 -2.66 6.82
CA VAL A 76 -12.76 -3.62 5.71
C VAL A 76 -11.51 -4.52 5.72
N LEU A 77 -10.33 -3.94 5.94
CA LEU A 77 -9.07 -4.68 6.03
C LEU A 77 -9.10 -5.70 7.18
N VAL A 78 -9.57 -5.33 8.37
CA VAL A 78 -9.71 -6.26 9.49
C VAL A 78 -10.64 -7.41 9.12
N LEU A 79 -11.81 -7.12 8.54
CA LEU A 79 -12.77 -8.15 8.14
C LEU A 79 -12.17 -9.16 7.16
N ILE A 80 -11.57 -8.67 6.07
CA ILE A 80 -10.97 -9.52 5.03
C ILE A 80 -9.77 -10.30 5.59
N THR A 81 -8.94 -9.66 6.41
CA THR A 81 -7.78 -10.29 7.04
C THR A 81 -8.22 -11.42 7.96
N THR A 82 -9.19 -11.16 8.84
CA THR A 82 -9.75 -12.18 9.73
C THR A 82 -10.35 -13.33 8.95
N ALA A 83 -11.17 -13.06 7.92
CA ALA A 83 -11.74 -14.09 7.07
C ALA A 83 -10.65 -14.96 6.40
N THR A 84 -9.60 -14.32 5.90
CA THR A 84 -8.45 -15.01 5.27
C THR A 84 -7.70 -15.88 6.28
N ILE A 85 -7.42 -15.36 7.48
CA ILE A 85 -6.75 -16.12 8.55
C ILE A 85 -7.59 -17.34 8.95
N VAL A 86 -8.90 -17.14 9.19
CA VAL A 86 -9.83 -18.23 9.53
C VAL A 86 -9.84 -19.28 8.42
N TYR A 87 -9.95 -18.87 7.16
CA TYR A 87 -9.90 -19.77 6.02
C TYR A 87 -8.60 -20.59 5.97
N LEU A 88 -7.44 -19.94 6.16
CA LEU A 88 -6.14 -20.61 6.16
C LEU A 88 -6.01 -21.62 7.32
N LEU A 89 -6.57 -21.30 8.49
CA LEU A 89 -6.62 -22.22 9.62
C LEU A 89 -7.53 -23.42 9.33
N LEU A 90 -8.67 -23.22 8.66
CA LEU A 90 -9.58 -24.29 8.27
C LEU A 90 -8.93 -25.28 7.30
N ILE A 91 -8.14 -24.81 6.34
CA ILE A 91 -7.36 -25.67 5.43
C ILE A 91 -6.05 -26.18 6.04
N ARG A 92 -5.87 -26.03 7.36
CA ARG A 92 -4.70 -26.46 8.15
C ARG A 92 -3.36 -25.93 7.64
N ARG A 93 -3.33 -24.64 7.23
CA ARG A 93 -2.11 -23.90 6.88
C ARG A 93 -1.76 -22.81 7.90
N PRO A 94 -1.45 -23.17 9.16
CA PRO A 94 -1.20 -22.19 10.23
C PRO A 94 0.03 -21.32 9.98
N GLY A 95 1.07 -21.85 9.33
CA GLY A 95 2.27 -21.07 8.99
C GLY A 95 1.96 -19.91 8.03
N THR A 96 1.13 -20.15 7.01
CA THR A 96 0.68 -19.10 6.08
C THR A 96 -0.23 -18.10 6.78
N ALA A 97 -1.12 -18.57 7.67
CA ALA A 97 -2.00 -17.70 8.45
C ALA A 97 -1.19 -16.74 9.34
N LEU A 98 -0.15 -17.26 10.02
CA LEU A 98 0.73 -16.45 10.87
C LEU A 98 1.52 -15.44 10.04
N PHE A 99 2.03 -15.83 8.87
CA PHE A 99 2.73 -14.92 7.97
C PHE A 99 1.84 -13.75 7.52
N VAL A 100 0.62 -14.04 7.06
CA VAL A 100 -0.36 -13.01 6.65
C VAL A 100 -0.69 -12.09 7.82
N PHE A 101 -0.94 -12.66 9.00
CA PHE A 101 -1.20 -11.88 10.21
C PHE A 101 -0.04 -10.93 10.55
N ALA A 102 1.20 -11.44 10.58
CA ALA A 102 2.37 -10.65 10.90
C ALA A 102 2.61 -9.52 9.88
N ALA A 103 2.44 -9.80 8.59
CA ALA A 103 2.58 -8.80 7.53
C ALA A 103 1.56 -7.65 7.69
N ILE A 104 0.29 -7.98 7.93
CA ILE A 104 -0.79 -6.99 8.03
C ILE A 104 -0.71 -6.23 9.36
N ALA A 105 -0.51 -6.94 10.48
CA ALA A 105 -0.35 -6.31 11.79
C ALA A 105 0.88 -5.40 11.83
N GLY A 106 2.00 -5.82 11.25
CA GLY A 106 3.20 -4.98 11.13
C GLY A 106 2.95 -3.71 10.33
N GLY A 107 2.24 -3.83 9.20
CA GLY A 107 1.81 -2.67 8.42
C GLY A 107 0.90 -1.72 9.20
N GLN A 108 -0.07 -2.22 9.96
CA GLN A 108 -0.97 -1.40 10.77
C GLN A 108 -0.27 -0.68 11.93
N VAL A 109 0.77 -1.28 12.53
CA VAL A 109 1.54 -0.65 13.62
C VAL A 109 2.41 0.51 13.13
N LEU A 110 2.89 0.43 11.89
CA LEU A 110 3.79 1.45 11.31
C LEU A 110 3.04 2.58 10.59
N SER A 111 1.79 2.33 10.20
CA SER A 111 0.96 3.24 9.40
C SER A 111 0.41 4.44 10.16
#